data_AF-A0A554LGW1-F1
#
_entry.id   AF-A0A554LGW1-F1
#
_cell.length_a   1.000
_cell.length_b   1.000
_cell.length_c   1.000
_cell.angle_alpha   90.00
_cell.angle_beta   90.00
_cell.angle_gamma   90.00
#
_symmetry.space_group_name_H-M   'P 1'
#
loop_
_entity.id
_entity.type
_entity.pdbx_description
1 polymer ?
#
loop_
_entity_poly.entity_id
_entity_poly.type
_entity_poly.pdbx_seq_one_letter_code
_entity_poly.pdbx_strand_id
1 'polypeptide(L)'
;MTKSFRLWVCLILAVCILLVPFVVIQANDTSQLELGEPGILPNSFWYNFEIVKERLVIIFTFSSLSKAKKLLSLSTERLSELKKMVELQDIPNSQKTINRYTSSLDEMKSNLDECHKNNGKTKEQIEKSRQEAAWQSEQLLQIKQNAPRELEQDINSAISKSADIINMKCE
;
A
#
# COMPACT_ATOMS: atom_id res chain seq x y z
N MET A 1 -54.55 -19.59 -8.26
CA MET A 1 -53.55 -19.60 -7.18
C MET A 1 -54.24 -20.01 -5.89
N THR A 2 -54.02 -21.24 -5.41
CA THR A 2 -54.76 -21.83 -4.28
C THR A 2 -54.29 -21.21 -2.96
N LYS A 3 -55.20 -21.08 -1.98
CA LYS A 3 -54.89 -20.47 -0.66
C LYS A 3 -53.72 -21.18 0.04
N SER A 4 -53.54 -22.48 -0.21
CA SER A 4 -52.40 -23.28 0.25
C SER A 4 -51.07 -22.85 -0.35
N PHE A 5 -51.03 -22.44 -1.62
CA PHE A 5 -49.80 -21.94 -2.26
C PHE A 5 -49.31 -20.64 -1.61
N ARG A 6 -50.22 -19.73 -1.25
CA ARG A 6 -49.88 -18.45 -0.60
C ARG A 6 -49.36 -18.65 0.82
N LEU A 7 -49.89 -19.64 1.55
CA LEU A 7 -49.42 -20.01 2.89
C LEU A 7 -48.01 -20.62 2.89
N TRP A 8 -47.71 -21.47 1.91
CA TRP A 8 -46.39 -22.09 1.78
C TRP A 8 -45.30 -21.07 1.40
N VAL A 9 -45.62 -20.11 0.53
CA VAL A 9 -44.69 -19.03 0.17
C VAL A 9 -44.36 -18.14 1.38
N CYS A 10 -45.34 -17.82 2.23
CA CYS A 10 -45.08 -17.06 3.46
C CYS A 10 -44.25 -17.85 4.49
N LEU A 11 -44.46 -19.16 4.60
CA LEU A 11 -43.69 -20.04 5.50
C LEU A 11 -42.23 -20.16 5.06
N ILE A 12 -41.97 -20.30 3.76
CA ILE A 12 -40.61 -20.35 3.20
C ILE A 12 -39.89 -19.01 3.39
N LEU A 13 -40.57 -17.88 3.15
CA LEU A 13 -40.00 -16.55 3.39
C LEU A 13 -39.66 -16.29 4.86
N ALA A 14 -40.49 -16.76 5.80
CA ALA A 14 -40.23 -16.59 7.24
C ALA A 14 -39.02 -17.41 7.73
N VAL A 15 -38.80 -18.62 7.17
CA VAL A 15 -37.65 -19.47 7.52
C VAL A 15 -36.34 -18.91 6.94
N CYS A 16 -36.36 -18.30 5.75
CA CYS A 16 -35.18 -17.65 5.17
C CYS A 16 -34.69 -16.44 5.98
N ILE A 17 -35.58 -15.73 6.68
CA ILE A 17 -35.22 -14.57 7.51
C ILE A 17 -34.56 -14.99 8.83
N LEU A 18 -34.87 -16.19 9.34
CA LEU A 18 -34.31 -16.72 10.59
C LEU A 18 -32.94 -17.40 10.44
N LEU A 19 -32.50 -17.68 9.21
CA LEU A 19 -31.21 -18.32 8.93
C LEU A 19 -30.11 -17.33 8.53
N VAL A 20 -30.34 -16.03 8.62
CA VAL A 20 -29.28 -15.05 8.37
C VAL A 20 -28.36 -15.06 9.60
N PRO A 21 -27.10 -15.52 9.49
CA PRO A 21 -26.15 -15.34 10.58
C PRO A 21 -26.03 -13.83 10.81
N PHE A 22 -26.34 -13.41 12.03
CA PHE A 22 -26.11 -12.04 12.50
C PHE A 22 -24.59 -11.82 12.46
N VAL A 23 -24.11 -11.26 11.36
CA VAL A 23 -22.73 -10.81 11.24
C VAL A 23 -22.61 -9.61 12.16
N VAL A 24 -22.09 -9.86 13.36
CA VAL A 24 -21.60 -8.79 14.24
C VAL A 24 -20.41 -8.19 13.52
N ILE A 25 -20.60 -7.02 12.90
CA ILE A 25 -19.50 -6.19 12.43
C ILE A 25 -18.85 -5.62 13.70
N GLN A 26 -17.82 -6.29 14.20
CA GLN A 26 -16.93 -5.69 15.18
C GLN A 26 -16.07 -4.66 14.45
N ALA A 27 -16.40 -3.39 14.65
CA ALA A 27 -15.46 -2.31 14.36
C ALA A 27 -14.34 -2.40 15.41
N ASN A 28 -13.27 -3.10 15.05
CA ASN A 28 -12.06 -3.12 15.86
C ASN A 28 -11.34 -1.78 15.61
N ASP A 29 -11.75 -0.74 16.34
CA ASP A 29 -11.06 0.56 16.39
C ASP A 29 -9.72 0.38 17.13
N THR A 30 -8.77 -0.23 16.43
CA THR A 30 -7.35 -0.13 16.77
C THR A 30 -6.78 0.85 15.76
N SER A 31 -6.81 2.14 16.10
CA SER A 31 -6.13 3.19 15.34
C SER A 31 -4.61 3.09 15.56
N GLN A 32 -4.05 1.95 15.22
CA GLN A 32 -2.64 1.85 14.87
C GLN A 32 -2.63 1.81 13.35
N LEU A 33 -1.99 2.81 12.76
CA LEU A 33 -1.70 2.93 11.33
C LEU A 33 -0.71 1.81 10.96
N GLU A 34 -1.15 0.55 11.03
CA GLU A 34 -0.36 -0.63 10.73
C GLU A 34 -0.37 -0.92 9.23
N LEU A 35 0.76 -1.36 8.71
CA LEU A 35 0.85 -1.93 7.38
C LEU A 35 -0.16 -3.08 7.22
N GLY A 36 -0.99 -3.00 6.18
CA GLY A 36 -1.86 -4.10 5.78
C GLY A 36 -1.05 -5.32 5.32
N GLU A 37 -1.70 -6.47 5.25
CA GLU A 37 -1.10 -7.71 4.73
C GLU A 37 -0.62 -7.52 3.27
N PRO A 38 0.61 -7.96 2.94
CA PRO A 38 1.10 -7.86 1.57
C PRO A 38 0.34 -8.79 0.61
N GLY A 39 0.34 -8.42 -0.67
CA GLY A 39 -0.19 -9.26 -1.75
C GLY A 39 0.73 -10.44 -2.08
N ILE A 40 1.30 -10.44 -3.29
CA ILE A 40 2.22 -11.49 -3.72
C ILE A 40 3.62 -11.18 -3.19
N LEU A 41 4.19 -12.09 -2.40
CA LEU A 41 5.51 -11.89 -1.82
C LEU A 41 6.66 -12.05 -2.83
N PRO A 42 7.80 -11.36 -2.63
CA PRO A 42 8.97 -11.44 -3.52
C PRO A 42 9.57 -12.84 -3.73
N ASN A 43 9.39 -13.73 -2.76
CA ASN A 43 9.86 -15.12 -2.82
C ASN A 43 8.90 -16.05 -3.60
N SER A 44 7.74 -15.55 -4.03
CA SER A 44 6.78 -16.30 -4.83
C SER A 44 7.16 -16.30 -6.31
N PHE A 45 6.93 -17.43 -6.98
CA PHE A 45 7.08 -17.55 -8.44
C PHE A 45 6.21 -16.53 -9.19
N TRP A 46 5.01 -16.24 -8.68
CA TRP A 46 4.05 -15.32 -9.29
C TRP A 46 4.45 -13.85 -9.17
N TYR A 47 5.43 -13.52 -8.33
CA TYR A 47 5.84 -12.14 -8.09
C TYR A 47 6.32 -11.44 -9.34
N ASN A 48 7.11 -12.12 -10.18
CA ASN A 48 7.61 -11.53 -11.42
C ASN A 48 6.47 -11.07 -12.34
N PHE A 49 5.33 -11.77 -12.35
CA PHE A 49 4.15 -11.35 -13.11
C PHE A 49 3.49 -10.10 -12.50
N GLU A 50 3.44 -9.99 -11.17
CA GLU A 50 2.95 -8.78 -10.52
C GLU A 50 3.83 -7.58 -10.90
N ILE A 51 5.15 -7.73 -10.86
CA ILE A 51 6.09 -6.67 -11.25
C ILE A 51 5.92 -6.23 -12.71
N VAL A 52 5.70 -7.18 -13.63
CA VAL A 52 5.43 -6.85 -15.04
C VAL A 52 4.11 -6.06 -15.16
N LYS A 53 3.06 -6.51 -14.48
CA LYS A 53 1.76 -5.85 -14.46
C LYS A 53 1.85 -4.43 -13.88
N GLU A 54 2.54 -4.26 -12.75
CA GLU A 54 2.79 -2.94 -12.14
C GLU A 54 3.48 -1.99 -13.12
N ARG A 55 4.54 -2.45 -13.80
CA ARG A 55 5.26 -1.64 -14.80
C ARG A 55 4.38 -1.27 -15.99
N LEU A 56 3.56 -2.19 -16.49
CA LEU A 56 2.60 -1.89 -17.56
C LEU A 56 1.62 -0.80 -17.10
N VAL A 57 1.08 -0.90 -15.89
CA VAL A 57 0.19 0.12 -15.34
C VAL A 57 0.88 1.48 -15.26
N ILE A 58 2.14 1.54 -14.81
CA ILE A 58 2.91 2.81 -14.77
C ILE A 58 3.11 3.39 -16.17
N ILE A 59 3.48 2.56 -17.15
CA ILE A 59 3.70 2.99 -18.55
C ILE A 59 2.43 3.58 -19.15
N PHE A 60 1.28 2.94 -18.92
CA PHE A 60 -0.02 3.40 -19.43
C PHE A 60 -0.70 4.47 -18.56
N THR A 61 -0.08 4.87 -17.44
CA THR A 61 -0.57 5.99 -16.62
C THR A 61 0.01 7.30 -17.17
N PHE A 62 -0.71 8.02 -18.03
CA PHE A 62 -0.11 9.16 -18.76
C PHE A 62 0.12 10.43 -17.93
N SER A 63 -0.63 10.62 -16.84
CA SER A 63 -0.49 11.82 -15.99
C SER A 63 0.61 11.63 -14.96
N SER A 64 1.56 12.56 -14.87
CA SER A 64 2.63 12.56 -13.86
C SER A 64 2.06 12.52 -12.43
N LEU A 65 0.97 13.26 -12.19
CA LEU A 65 0.27 13.23 -10.90
C LEU A 65 -0.29 11.83 -10.59
N SER A 66 -0.90 11.17 -11.57
CA SER A 66 -1.43 9.82 -11.40
C SER A 66 -0.30 8.79 -11.25
N LYS A 67 0.82 8.96 -11.97
CA LYS A 67 2.02 8.13 -11.79
C LYS A 67 2.58 8.25 -10.39
N ALA A 68 2.73 9.48 -9.88
CA ALA A 68 3.20 9.74 -8.53
C ALA A 68 2.32 9.05 -7.47
N LYS A 69 0.98 9.17 -7.59
CA LYS A 69 0.05 8.46 -6.70
C LYS A 69 0.21 6.94 -6.77
N LYS A 70 0.39 6.40 -7.98
CA LYS A 70 0.56 4.95 -8.17
C LYS A 70 1.87 4.46 -7.55
N LEU A 71 2.97 5.19 -7.75
CA LEU A 71 4.28 4.90 -7.17
C LEU A 71 4.25 4.99 -5.65
N LEU A 72 3.53 5.96 -5.08
CA LEU A 72 3.31 6.05 -3.64
C LEU A 72 2.60 4.79 -3.10
N SER A 73 1.51 4.37 -3.75
CA SER A 73 0.80 3.14 -3.38
C SER A 73 1.70 1.90 -3.46
N LEU A 74 2.53 1.78 -4.50
CA LEU A 74 3.48 0.67 -4.64
C LEU A 74 4.54 0.69 -3.54
N SER A 75 5.04 1.87 -3.16
CA SER A 75 5.99 2.00 -2.05
C SER A 75 5.38 1.54 -0.73
N THR A 76 4.11 1.85 -0.45
CA THR A 76 3.40 1.32 0.72
C THR A 76 3.30 -0.21 0.69
N GLU A 77 2.98 -0.79 -0.47
CA GLU A 77 2.98 -2.26 -0.64
C GLU A 77 4.37 -2.87 -0.40
N ARG A 78 5.44 -2.20 -0.88
CA ARG A 78 6.81 -2.66 -0.61
C ARG A 78 7.14 -2.67 0.88
N LEU A 79 6.57 -1.78 1.69
CA LEU A 79 6.78 -1.82 3.14
C LEU A 79 6.08 -3.02 3.79
N SER A 80 4.87 -3.34 3.36
CA SER A 80 4.18 -4.57 3.80
C SER A 80 4.97 -5.82 3.42
N GLU A 81 5.49 -5.88 2.19
CA GLU A 81 6.37 -6.97 1.75
C GLU A 81 7.66 -7.02 2.58
N LEU A 82 8.29 -5.88 2.82
CA LEU A 82 9.54 -5.79 3.57
C LEU A 82 9.36 -6.26 5.01
N LYS A 83 8.30 -5.81 5.68
CA LYS A 83 7.92 -6.30 7.02
C LYS A 83 7.87 -7.82 7.02
N LYS A 84 7.21 -8.41 6.01
CA LYS A 84 7.10 -9.86 5.89
C LYS A 84 8.42 -10.56 5.60
N MET A 85 9.27 -10.00 4.74
CA MET A 85 10.59 -10.58 4.44
C MET A 85 11.52 -10.53 5.65
N VAL A 86 11.43 -9.47 6.46
CA VAL A 86 12.17 -9.35 7.73
C VAL A 86 11.70 -10.39 8.74
N GLU A 87 10.39 -10.58 8.90
CA GLU A 87 9.83 -11.64 9.76
C GLU A 87 10.29 -13.04 9.35
N LEU A 88 10.42 -13.28 8.04
CA LEU A 88 10.90 -14.54 7.48
C LEU A 88 12.44 -14.66 7.46
N GLN A 89 13.17 -13.63 7.91
CA GLN A 89 14.63 -13.54 7.82
C GLN A 89 15.18 -13.72 6.39
N ASP A 90 14.40 -13.36 5.37
CA ASP A 90 14.78 -13.43 3.96
C ASP A 90 15.54 -12.15 3.58
N ILE A 91 16.84 -12.12 3.91
CA ILE A 91 17.71 -10.96 3.64
C ILE A 91 17.74 -10.61 2.14
N PRO A 92 17.98 -11.56 1.21
CA PRO A 92 18.09 -11.21 -0.21
C PRO A 92 16.82 -10.56 -0.76
N ASN A 93 15.65 -11.05 -0.37
CA ASN A 93 14.39 -10.44 -0.82
C ASN A 93 14.07 -9.14 -0.07
N SER A 94 14.43 -9.02 1.20
CA SER A 94 14.33 -7.75 1.94
C SER A 94 15.11 -6.62 1.25
N GLN A 95 16.36 -6.87 0.85
CA GLN A 95 17.19 -5.89 0.14
C GLN A 95 16.58 -5.49 -1.21
N LYS A 96 16.09 -6.47 -1.98
CA LYS A 96 15.40 -6.21 -3.24
C LYS A 96 14.15 -5.36 -3.03
N THR A 97 13.38 -5.63 -1.97
CA THR A 97 12.17 -4.88 -1.64
C THR A 97 12.51 -3.45 -1.21
N ILE A 98 13.55 -3.24 -0.42
CA ILE A 98 14.03 -1.89 -0.06
C ILE A 98 14.47 -1.11 -1.32
N ASN A 99 15.17 -1.76 -2.25
CA ASN A 99 15.58 -1.13 -3.50
C ASN A 99 14.39 -0.73 -4.37
N ARG A 100 13.33 -1.55 -4.40
CA ARG A 100 12.09 -1.24 -5.13
C ARG A 100 11.31 -0.11 -4.46
N TYR A 101 11.26 -0.10 -3.14
CA TYR A 101 10.67 0.99 -2.35
C TYR A 101 11.36 2.31 -2.67
N THR A 102 12.70 2.36 -2.56
CA THR A 102 13.48 3.58 -2.81
C THR A 102 13.39 4.03 -4.27
N SER A 103 13.41 3.10 -5.23
CA SER A 103 13.19 3.43 -6.65
C SER A 103 11.80 4.04 -6.89
N SER A 104 10.77 3.52 -6.22
CA SER A 104 9.41 4.05 -6.33
C SER A 104 9.32 5.48 -5.79
N LEU A 105 10.03 5.78 -4.69
CA LEU A 105 10.11 7.14 -4.16
C LEU A 105 10.87 8.09 -5.08
N ASP A 106 11.99 7.66 -5.66
CA ASP A 106 12.77 8.48 -6.61
C ASP A 106 11.96 8.80 -7.88
N GLU A 107 11.29 7.80 -8.45
CA GLU A 107 10.38 8.01 -9.59
C GLU A 107 9.20 8.90 -9.21
N MET A 108 8.61 8.69 -8.02
CA MET A 108 7.51 9.53 -7.54
C MET A 108 7.98 10.98 -7.42
N LYS A 109 9.16 11.21 -6.83
CA LYS A 109 9.77 12.53 -6.69
C LYS A 109 9.88 13.22 -8.04
N SER A 110 10.45 12.53 -9.04
CA SER A 110 10.59 13.08 -10.39
C SER A 110 9.24 13.44 -11.03
N ASN A 111 8.18 12.65 -10.78
CA ASN A 111 6.83 12.94 -11.27
C ASN A 111 6.14 14.07 -10.50
N LEU A 112 6.51 14.30 -9.24
CA LEU A 112 6.05 15.42 -8.42
C LEU A 112 6.84 16.71 -8.69
N ASP A 113 8.13 16.65 -9.00
CA ASP A 113 8.98 17.82 -9.31
C ASP A 113 8.53 18.54 -10.60
N GLU A 114 7.76 17.87 -11.47
CA GLU A 114 7.03 18.54 -12.56
C GLU A 114 5.98 19.56 -12.06
N CYS A 115 5.74 19.65 -10.73
CA CYS A 115 4.85 20.60 -10.06
C CYS A 115 5.13 22.06 -10.36
N HIS A 116 6.36 22.43 -10.73
CA HIS A 116 6.68 23.81 -11.11
C HIS A 116 5.89 24.31 -12.34
N LYS A 117 5.22 23.43 -13.08
CA LYS A 117 4.57 23.80 -14.35
C LYS A 117 3.05 23.93 -14.31
N ASN A 118 2.31 23.45 -13.29
CA ASN A 118 0.84 23.49 -13.32
C ASN A 118 0.10 23.36 -11.96
N ASN A 119 -0.76 24.34 -11.67
CA ASN A 119 -2.04 24.32 -10.91
C ASN A 119 -2.11 23.79 -9.45
N GLY A 120 -3.02 24.39 -8.65
CA GLY A 120 -3.22 24.13 -7.22
C GLY A 120 -3.56 22.70 -6.79
N LYS A 121 -4.06 21.83 -7.70
CA LYS A 121 -4.26 20.40 -7.42
C LYS A 121 -2.96 19.65 -7.13
N THR A 122 -1.84 20.13 -7.66
CA THR A 122 -0.52 19.55 -7.45
C THR A 122 -0.02 19.83 -6.04
N LYS A 123 -0.29 21.03 -5.49
CA LYS A 123 0.07 21.38 -4.11
C LYS A 123 -0.60 20.46 -3.08
N GLU A 124 -1.89 20.18 -3.25
CA GLU A 124 -2.62 19.24 -2.38
C GLU A 124 -2.02 17.83 -2.44
N GLN A 125 -1.70 17.35 -3.65
CA GLN A 125 -1.13 16.00 -3.79
C GLN A 125 0.27 15.88 -3.20
N ILE A 126 1.11 16.91 -3.33
CA ILE A 126 2.43 16.90 -2.70
C ILE A 126 2.28 16.85 -1.20
N GLU A 127 1.38 17.63 -0.61
CA GLU A 127 1.14 17.58 0.83
C GLU A 127 0.68 16.18 1.28
N LYS A 128 -0.20 15.52 0.52
CA LYS A 128 -0.56 14.12 0.76
C LYS A 128 0.65 13.18 0.66
N SER A 129 1.49 13.34 -0.36
CA SER A 129 2.70 12.54 -0.54
C SER A 129 3.71 12.76 0.60
N ARG A 130 3.81 13.96 1.16
CA ARG A 130 4.64 14.26 2.34
C ARG A 130 4.14 13.55 3.58
N GLN A 131 2.83 13.60 3.84
CA GLN A 131 2.20 12.93 4.98
C GLN A 131 2.38 11.41 4.90
N GLU A 132 2.14 10.82 3.73
CA GLU A 132 2.35 9.40 3.52
C GLU A 132 3.83 9.02 3.66
N ALA A 133 4.76 9.79 3.08
CA ALA A 133 6.19 9.52 3.23
C ALA A 133 6.67 9.60 4.69
N ALA A 134 6.09 10.50 5.50
CA ALA A 134 6.34 10.57 6.93
C ALA A 134 5.84 9.31 7.65
N TRP A 135 4.62 8.85 7.34
CA TRP A 135 4.10 7.60 7.87
C TRP A 135 4.95 6.39 7.44
N GLN A 136 5.33 6.31 6.16
CA GLN A 136 6.22 5.26 5.64
C GLN A 136 7.58 5.24 6.36
N SER A 137 8.15 6.41 6.67
CA SER A 137 9.37 6.52 7.46
C SER A 137 9.20 5.97 8.88
N GLU A 138 8.03 6.16 9.50
CA GLU A 138 7.72 5.57 10.80
C GLU A 138 7.64 4.05 10.70
N GLN A 139 6.99 3.51 9.67
CA GLN A 139 6.93 2.06 9.44
C GLN A 139 8.33 1.45 9.23
N LEU A 140 9.22 2.14 8.50
CA LEU A 140 10.61 1.70 8.35
C LEU A 140 11.35 1.64 9.69
N LEU A 141 11.12 2.61 10.59
CA LEU A 141 11.69 2.58 11.94
C LEU A 141 11.17 1.39 12.75
N GLN A 142 9.90 1.04 12.62
CA GLN A 142 9.32 -0.14 13.28
C GLN A 142 9.92 -1.44 12.72
N ILE A 143 10.00 -1.56 11.38
CA ILE A 143 10.64 -2.72 10.71
C ILE A 143 12.10 -2.85 11.16
N LYS A 144 12.82 -1.72 11.27
CA LYS A 144 14.23 -1.68 11.69
C LYS A 144 14.46 -2.36 13.05
N GLN A 145 13.53 -2.23 13.99
CA GLN A 145 13.68 -2.78 15.35
C GLN A 145 13.85 -4.31 15.35
N ASN A 146 13.24 -4.99 14.37
CA ASN A 146 13.26 -6.44 14.24
C ASN A 146 14.12 -6.90 13.05
N ALA A 147 14.70 -5.97 12.30
CA ALA A 147 15.51 -6.26 11.12
C ALA A 147 16.90 -6.79 11.51
N PRO A 148 17.42 -7.80 10.78
CA PRO A 148 18.82 -8.20 10.89
C PRO A 148 19.77 -7.02 10.59
N ARG A 149 20.93 -7.00 11.25
CA ARG A 149 21.90 -5.88 11.17
C ARG A 149 22.38 -5.61 9.74
N GLU A 150 22.38 -6.65 8.91
CA GLU A 150 22.72 -6.59 7.49
C GLU A 150 21.84 -5.62 6.70
N LEU A 151 20.59 -5.39 7.14
CA LEU A 151 19.64 -4.49 6.49
C LEU A 151 19.68 -3.06 7.05
N GLU A 152 20.44 -2.81 8.12
CA GLU A 152 20.38 -1.52 8.82
C GLU A 152 20.75 -0.35 7.91
N GLN A 153 21.82 -0.49 7.13
CA GLN A 153 22.26 0.55 6.20
C GLN A 153 21.19 0.83 5.12
N ASP A 154 20.60 -0.23 4.57
CA ASP A 154 19.60 -0.13 3.51
C ASP A 154 18.32 0.54 4.02
N ILE A 155 17.87 0.18 5.23
CA ILE A 155 16.71 0.81 5.88
C ILE A 155 16.98 2.28 6.22
N ASN A 156 18.17 2.61 6.74
CA ASN A 156 18.52 4.00 7.02
C ASN A 156 18.57 4.84 5.72
N SER A 157 19.08 4.27 4.63
CA SER A 157 19.06 4.90 3.31
C SER A 157 17.62 5.14 2.83
N ALA A 158 16.74 4.16 3.00
CA ALA A 158 15.32 4.28 2.66
C ALA A 158 14.60 5.36 3.47
N ILE A 159 14.89 5.50 4.77
CA ILE A 159 14.39 6.59 5.62
C ILE A 159 14.87 7.95 5.11
N SER A 160 16.15 8.06 4.71
CA SER A 160 16.67 9.28 4.10
C SER A 160 15.94 9.64 2.81
N LYS A 161 15.59 8.65 1.98
CA LYS A 161 14.80 8.87 0.76
C LYS A 161 13.38 9.35 1.06
N SER A 162 12.72 8.83 2.09
CA SER A 162 11.45 9.38 2.56
C SER A 162 11.59 10.84 3.00
N ALA A 163 12.69 11.19 3.69
CA ALA A 163 12.94 12.57 4.11
C ALA A 163 13.07 13.56 2.94
N ASP A 164 13.61 13.13 1.80
CA ASP A 164 13.66 13.95 0.58
C ASP A 164 12.26 14.32 0.07
N ILE A 165 11.30 13.40 0.17
CA ILE A 165 9.90 13.66 -0.19
C ILE A 165 9.24 14.57 0.84
N ILE A 166 9.43 14.29 2.14
CA ILE A 166 8.86 15.08 3.25
C ILE A 166 9.29 16.54 3.17
N ASN A 167 10.51 16.81 2.71
CA ASN A 167 11.08 18.15 2.62
C ASN A 167 10.88 18.81 1.25
N MET A 168 10.16 18.18 0.32
CA MET A 168 9.82 18.77 -0.97
C MET A 168 9.01 20.07 -0.77
N LYS A 169 9.42 21.14 -1.44
CA LYS A 169 8.77 22.44 -1.39
C LYS A 169 7.90 22.67 -2.62
N CYS A 170 6.67 23.12 -2.39
CA CYS A 170 5.83 23.71 -3.42
C CYS A 170 5.97 25.23 -3.37
N GLU A 171 6.77 25.83 -4.26
CA GLU A 171 6.74 27.28 -4.47
C GLU A 171 5.48 27.68 -5.27
#